data_AF-A0AAV6ZA52-F1
#
_entry.id   AF-A0AAV6ZA52-F1
#
_cell.length_a   1.000
_cell.length_b   1.000
_cell.length_c   1.000
_cell.angle_alpha   90.00
_cell.angle_beta   90.00
_cell.angle_gamma   90.00
#
_symmetry.space_group_name_H-M   'P 1'
#
loop_
_entity.id
_entity.type
_entity.pdbx_description
1 polymer ?
#
loop_
_entity_poly.entity_id
_entity_poly.type
_entity_poly.pdbx_seq_one_letter_code
_entity_poly.pdbx_strand_id
1 'polypeptide(L)'
;MFFFQLYAKLQSVKGEIQDQHDEYVRVRQDLEQAQNEQTRELKYKYLIIENFIPPEEKNKIMNRLYYDAEEDQWKFQPLVPPGNGNAVGSTMKRRPSSAVGYKRPISQYARVAMVMGYHPRYRAENIMFLELDLTPPTVFEMDFSKERAEQDPRALHLERLTRLDSLLERPAAARVRKSRSWCQQPKLLPSSTTHISLSSSSQRRPLSPTHE
;
A
#
# COMPACT_ATOMS: atom_id res chain seq x y z
N MET A 1 58.06 53.88 -12.75
CA MET A 1 56.59 53.78 -12.68
C MET A 1 56.03 52.65 -13.56
N PHE A 2 56.43 52.53 -14.83
CA PHE A 2 55.95 51.48 -15.75
C PHE A 2 56.21 50.03 -15.30
N PHE A 3 57.41 49.70 -14.80
CA PHE A 3 57.72 48.34 -14.33
C PHE A 3 56.80 47.86 -13.19
N PHE A 4 56.48 48.74 -12.24
CA PHE A 4 55.56 48.41 -11.15
C PHE A 4 54.12 48.18 -11.66
N GLN A 5 53.67 48.97 -12.63
CA GLN A 5 52.36 48.76 -13.27
C GLN A 5 52.30 47.43 -14.05
N LEU A 6 53.37 47.08 -14.78
CA LEU A 6 53.44 45.82 -15.52
C LEU A 6 53.45 44.63 -14.56
N TYR A 7 54.22 44.71 -13.48
CA TYR A 7 54.27 43.69 -12.44
C TYR A 7 52.92 43.53 -11.72
N ALA A 8 52.24 44.63 -11.39
CA ALA A 8 50.90 44.59 -10.78
C ALA A 8 49.87 43.91 -11.70
N LYS A 9 49.89 44.22 -13.01
CA LYS A 9 49.05 43.53 -14.00
C LYS A 9 49.35 42.03 -14.06
N LEU A 10 50.64 41.64 -14.04
CA LEU A 10 51.03 40.23 -14.01
C LEU A 10 50.49 39.51 -12.77
N GLN A 11 50.62 40.11 -11.58
CA GLN A 11 50.09 39.52 -10.35
C GLN A 11 48.55 39.44 -10.38
N SER A 12 47.88 40.46 -10.92
CA SER A 12 46.42 40.47 -11.10
C SER A 12 45.97 39.33 -12.01
N VAL A 13 46.58 39.19 -13.19
CA VAL A 13 46.25 38.12 -14.14
C VAL A 13 46.55 36.74 -13.55
N LYS A 14 47.65 36.61 -12.80
CA LYS A 14 47.96 35.36 -12.10
C LYS A 14 46.89 35.01 -11.05
N GLY A 15 46.40 35.99 -10.30
CA GLY A 15 45.29 35.83 -9.37
C GLY A 15 44.01 35.40 -10.09
N GLU A 16 43.66 36.10 -11.16
CA GLU A 16 42.48 35.80 -11.98
C GLU A 16 42.51 34.37 -12.54
N ILE A 17 43.66 33.89 -13.03
CA ILE A 17 43.82 32.51 -13.51
C ILE A 17 43.58 31.51 -12.37
N GLN A 18 44.08 31.81 -11.16
CA GLN A 18 43.89 30.94 -10.01
C GLN A 18 42.40 30.89 -9.60
N ASP A 19 41.75 32.04 -9.53
CA ASP A 19 40.33 32.14 -9.17
C ASP A 19 39.45 31.39 -10.19
N GLN A 20 39.74 31.53 -11.49
CA GLN A 20 39.07 30.77 -12.54
C GLN A 20 39.29 29.26 -12.43
N HIS A 21 40.51 28.83 -12.06
CA HIS A 21 40.79 27.42 -11.86
C HIS A 21 40.01 26.84 -10.67
N ASP A 22 39.98 27.56 -9.55
CA ASP A 22 39.26 27.14 -8.35
C ASP A 22 37.75 27.09 -8.60
N GLU A 23 37.21 28.05 -9.37
CA GLU A 23 35.82 28.03 -9.83
C GLU A 23 35.54 26.83 -10.74
N TYR A 24 36.40 26.57 -11.72
CA TYR A 24 36.27 25.40 -12.60
C TYR A 24 36.24 24.09 -11.82
N VAL A 25 37.13 23.92 -10.83
CA VAL A 25 37.18 22.73 -9.97
C VAL A 25 35.88 22.59 -9.18
N ARG A 26 35.36 23.68 -8.61
CA ARG A 26 34.09 23.68 -7.87
C ARG A 26 32.93 23.25 -8.77
N VAL A 27 32.75 23.89 -9.92
CA VAL A 27 31.68 23.57 -10.87
C VAL A 27 31.78 22.13 -11.34
N ARG A 28 33.00 21.62 -11.60
CA ARG A 28 33.22 20.23 -11.97
C ARG A 28 32.75 19.27 -10.87
N GLN A 29 33.06 19.55 -9.61
CA GLN A 29 32.62 18.75 -8.47
C GLN A 29 31.11 18.78 -8.30
N ASP A 30 30.49 19.95 -8.43
CA ASP A 30 29.02 20.10 -8.34
C ASP A 30 28.30 19.31 -9.43
N LEU A 31 28.80 19.36 -10.67
CA LEU A 31 28.28 18.58 -11.79
C LEU A 31 28.46 17.07 -11.56
N GLU A 32 29.62 16.65 -11.06
CA GLU A 32 29.91 15.25 -10.72
C GLU A 32 28.96 14.74 -9.61
N GLN A 33 28.69 15.57 -8.61
CA GLN A 33 27.74 15.26 -7.55
C GLN A 33 26.32 15.13 -8.09
N ALA A 34 25.86 16.09 -8.91
CA ALA A 34 24.53 16.05 -9.54
C ALA A 34 24.37 14.80 -10.41
N GLN A 35 25.38 14.45 -11.21
CA GLN A 35 25.38 13.25 -12.05
C GLN A 35 25.27 11.96 -11.20
N ASN A 36 26.00 11.90 -10.09
CA ASN A 36 25.95 10.76 -9.17
C ASN A 36 24.58 10.62 -8.48
N GLU A 37 23.96 11.73 -8.10
CA GLU A 37 22.62 11.76 -7.52
C GLU A 37 21.56 11.28 -8.51
N GLN A 38 21.57 11.84 -9.72
CA GLN A 38 20.66 11.41 -10.80
C GLN A 38 20.82 9.91 -11.11
N THR A 39 22.07 9.43 -11.17
CA THR A 39 22.36 8.01 -11.39
C THR A 39 21.82 7.14 -10.27
N ARG A 40 21.97 7.58 -9.02
CA ARG A 40 21.46 6.85 -7.85
C ARG A 40 19.93 6.79 -7.86
N GLU A 41 19.27 7.90 -8.15
CA GLU A 41 17.82 7.97 -8.23
C GLU A 41 17.29 7.06 -9.35
N LEU A 42 17.93 7.10 -10.52
CA LEU A 42 17.59 6.24 -11.65
C LEU A 42 17.71 4.77 -11.27
N LYS A 43 18.85 4.35 -10.69
CA LYS A 43 19.04 2.96 -10.21
C LYS A 43 17.99 2.55 -9.20
N TYR A 44 17.65 3.43 -8.26
CA TYR A 44 16.60 3.18 -7.28
C TYR A 44 15.23 2.96 -7.93
N LYS A 45 14.85 3.80 -8.89
CA LYS A 45 13.60 3.66 -9.66
C LYS A 45 13.57 2.34 -10.45
N TYR A 46 14.66 1.97 -11.10
CA TYR A 46 14.76 0.67 -11.79
C TYR A 46 14.57 -0.50 -10.83
N LEU A 47 15.21 -0.46 -9.66
CA LEU A 47 15.09 -1.51 -8.66
C LEU A 47 13.65 -1.65 -8.18
N ILE A 48 12.92 -0.54 -7.97
CA ILE A 48 11.48 -0.59 -7.64
C ILE A 48 10.71 -1.26 -8.78
N ILE A 49 10.92 -0.83 -10.03
CA ILE A 49 10.21 -1.35 -11.19
C ILE A 49 10.45 -2.87 -11.32
N GLU A 50 11.69 -3.32 -11.19
CA GLU A 50 12.04 -4.74 -11.37
C GLU A 50 11.54 -5.64 -10.24
N ASN A 51 11.53 -5.15 -9.00
CA ASN A 51 11.17 -5.97 -7.84
C ASN A 51 9.68 -5.91 -7.49
N PHE A 52 8.97 -4.84 -7.84
CA PHE A 52 7.59 -4.59 -7.39
C PHE A 52 6.55 -4.48 -8.51
N ILE A 53 6.95 -4.29 -9.77
CA ILE A 53 6.00 -4.17 -10.89
C ILE A 53 6.01 -5.46 -11.72
N PRO A 54 4.90 -6.19 -11.79
CA PRO A 54 4.78 -7.35 -12.68
C PRO A 54 5.08 -6.98 -14.14
N PRO A 55 5.77 -7.85 -14.90
CA PRO A 55 6.18 -7.56 -16.27
C PRO A 55 4.98 -7.28 -17.19
N GLU A 56 3.82 -7.88 -16.92
CA GLU A 56 2.58 -7.68 -17.69
C GLU A 56 2.09 -6.23 -17.58
N GLU A 57 2.07 -5.66 -16.38
CA GLU A 57 1.63 -4.29 -16.15
C GLU A 57 2.65 -3.28 -16.69
N LYS A 58 3.96 -3.56 -16.53
CA LYS A 58 5.02 -2.76 -17.16
C LYS A 58 4.79 -2.65 -18.67
N ASN A 59 4.59 -3.78 -19.35
CA ASN A 59 4.40 -3.80 -20.80
C ASN A 59 3.12 -3.05 -21.22
N LYS A 60 2.03 -3.20 -20.47
CA LYS A 60 0.78 -2.47 -20.72
C LYS A 60 0.94 -0.95 -20.59
N ILE A 61 1.74 -0.49 -19.63
CA ILE A 61 2.08 0.92 -19.47
C ILE A 61 2.96 1.38 -20.63
N MET A 62 4.05 0.68 -20.93
CA MET A 62 5.00 1.03 -21.99
C MET A 62 4.34 1.17 -23.37
N ASN A 63 3.40 0.29 -23.70
CA ASN A 63 2.71 0.31 -25.00
C ASN A 63 1.70 1.46 -25.12
N ARG A 64 1.25 2.05 -24.01
CA ARG A 64 0.25 3.11 -23.98
C ARG A 64 0.84 4.48 -23.69
N LEU A 65 2.03 4.54 -23.12
CA LEU A 65 2.67 5.79 -22.76
C LEU A 65 3.19 6.48 -24.03
N TYR A 66 2.85 7.74 -24.21
CA TYR A 66 3.46 8.60 -25.23
C TYR A 66 3.82 9.93 -24.58
N TYR A 67 4.89 10.55 -25.08
CA TYR A 67 5.33 11.85 -24.61
C TYR A 67 4.66 12.95 -25.43
N ASP A 68 4.00 13.87 -24.76
CA ASP A 68 3.38 15.06 -25.35
C ASP A 68 4.35 16.24 -25.21
N ALA A 69 4.99 16.62 -26.31
CA ALA A 69 6.01 17.68 -26.32
C ALA A 69 5.44 19.08 -26.09
N GLU A 70 4.15 19.31 -26.40
CA GLU A 70 3.52 20.62 -26.22
C GLU A 70 3.22 20.90 -24.74
N GLU A 71 2.87 19.86 -23.98
CA GLU A 71 2.56 19.96 -22.54
C GLU A 71 3.70 19.48 -21.63
N ASP A 72 4.83 19.05 -22.20
CA ASP A 72 6.01 18.48 -21.53
C ASP A 72 5.66 17.37 -20.52
N GLN A 73 4.74 16.48 -20.91
CA GLN A 73 4.17 15.48 -20.00
C GLN A 73 3.97 14.12 -20.67
N TRP A 74 4.15 13.06 -19.89
CA TRP A 74 3.80 11.70 -20.30
C TRP A 74 2.31 11.45 -20.17
N LYS A 75 1.66 11.06 -21.27
CA LYS A 75 0.23 10.76 -21.33
C LYS A 75 -0.02 9.30 -21.71
N PHE A 76 -1.19 8.80 -21.33
CA PHE A 76 -1.65 7.46 -21.69
C PHE A 76 -2.57 7.52 -22.89
N GLN A 77 -2.33 6.65 -23.87
CA GLN A 77 -3.29 6.40 -24.93
C GLN A 77 -4.59 5.84 -24.34
N PRO A 78 -5.76 6.41 -24.72
CA PRO A 78 -7.06 5.88 -24.34
C PRO A 78 -7.22 4.42 -24.78
N LEU A 79 -7.73 3.55 -23.91
CA LEU A 79 -7.97 2.12 -24.23
C LEU A 79 -9.07 1.91 -25.28
N VAL A 80 -9.91 2.92 -25.49
CA VAL A 80 -11.01 2.89 -26.45
C VAL A 80 -10.68 3.95 -27.51
N PRO A 81 -10.63 3.58 -28.81
CA PRO A 81 -10.53 4.57 -29.88
C PRO A 81 -11.65 5.60 -29.72
N PRO A 82 -11.42 6.90 -29.99
CA PRO A 82 -12.47 7.91 -30.01
C PRO A 82 -13.41 7.63 -31.19
N GLY A 83 -14.31 6.67 -31.02
CA GLY A 83 -15.43 6.44 -31.92
C GLY A 83 -16.45 7.56 -31.74
N ASN A 84 -16.54 8.42 -32.73
CA ASN A 84 -17.61 9.37 -33.05
C ASN A 84 -18.50 9.82 -31.87
N GLY A 85 -18.18 10.99 -31.31
CA GLY A 85 -19.12 11.82 -30.58
C GLY A 85 -18.81 11.99 -29.09
N ASN A 86 -18.26 13.16 -28.74
CA ASN A 86 -18.32 13.83 -27.44
C ASN A 86 -18.47 12.92 -26.20
N ALA A 87 -17.36 12.40 -25.68
CA ALA A 87 -17.29 11.97 -24.29
C ALA A 87 -15.87 12.14 -23.74
N VAL A 88 -15.56 13.36 -23.33
CA VAL A 88 -14.51 13.61 -22.33
C VAL A 88 -15.00 12.93 -21.05
N GLY A 89 -14.40 11.79 -20.73
CA GLY A 89 -14.69 11.02 -19.52
C GLY A 89 -15.33 9.66 -19.83
N SER A 90 -14.52 8.60 -19.66
CA SER A 90 -14.90 7.20 -19.55
C SER A 90 -16.40 6.96 -19.24
N THR A 91 -17.22 6.79 -20.28
CA THR A 91 -18.56 6.23 -20.12
C THR A 91 -18.54 4.80 -20.59
N MET A 92 -18.16 3.87 -19.71
CA MET A 92 -18.79 2.55 -19.76
C MET A 92 -20.29 2.80 -19.89
N LYS A 93 -20.96 2.17 -20.86
CA LYS A 93 -22.40 2.35 -21.10
C LYS A 93 -23.13 2.30 -19.76
N ARG A 94 -23.66 3.44 -19.30
CA ARG A 94 -24.31 3.51 -17.99
C ARG A 94 -25.53 2.61 -18.02
N ARG A 95 -25.73 1.83 -16.95
CA ARG A 95 -26.95 1.03 -16.80
C ARG A 95 -28.15 2.00 -16.77
N PRO A 96 -29.28 1.66 -17.42
CA PRO A 96 -30.46 2.50 -17.37
C PRO A 96 -30.92 2.71 -15.92
N SER A 97 -31.26 3.95 -15.57
CA SER A 97 -31.84 4.29 -14.27
C SER A 97 -33.28 3.79 -14.18
N SER A 98 -33.76 3.51 -12.96
CA SER A 98 -35.17 3.17 -12.76
C SER A 98 -36.05 4.41 -12.96
N ALA A 99 -37.21 4.25 -13.63
CA ALA A 99 -38.25 5.28 -13.67
C ALA A 99 -38.80 5.65 -12.28
N VAL A 100 -38.57 4.78 -11.28
CA VAL A 100 -39.05 4.92 -9.90
C VAL A 100 -37.92 5.42 -8.97
N GLY A 101 -36.89 6.08 -9.50
CA GLY A 101 -35.84 6.71 -8.70
C GLY A 101 -34.77 5.79 -8.10
N TYR A 102 -34.87 4.47 -8.30
CA TYR A 102 -33.84 3.52 -7.88
C TYR A 102 -32.61 3.50 -8.81
N LYS A 103 -31.44 3.14 -8.26
CA LYS A 103 -30.16 3.00 -9.01
C LYS A 103 -30.20 1.98 -10.17
N ARG A 104 -31.22 1.11 -10.19
CA ARG A 104 -31.48 0.09 -11.20
C ARG A 104 -32.98 -0.24 -11.27
N PRO A 105 -33.51 -0.68 -12.42
CA PRO A 105 -34.88 -1.18 -12.50
C PRO A 105 -35.09 -2.38 -11.58
N ILE A 106 -36.21 -2.40 -10.86
CA ILE A 106 -36.61 -3.49 -9.96
C ILE A 106 -38.04 -3.94 -10.28
N SER A 107 -38.32 -5.22 -10.14
CA SER A 107 -39.65 -5.79 -10.41
C SER A 107 -40.68 -5.30 -9.38
N GLN A 108 -41.96 -5.32 -9.76
CA GLN A 108 -43.06 -4.98 -8.85
C GLN A 108 -43.05 -5.90 -7.61
N TYR A 109 -42.77 -7.18 -7.78
CA TYR A 109 -42.65 -8.14 -6.68
C TYR A 109 -41.56 -7.73 -5.69
N ALA A 110 -40.38 -7.34 -6.17
CA ALA A 110 -39.29 -6.88 -5.31
C ALA A 110 -39.67 -5.62 -4.51
N ARG A 111 -40.42 -4.69 -5.12
CA ARG A 111 -40.93 -3.50 -4.40
C ARG A 111 -41.86 -3.86 -3.26
N VAL A 112 -42.84 -4.74 -3.52
CA VAL A 112 -43.78 -5.17 -2.47
C VAL A 112 -43.03 -5.92 -1.37
N ALA A 113 -42.11 -6.83 -1.71
CA ALA A 113 -41.32 -7.57 -0.74
C ALA A 113 -40.43 -6.67 0.13
N MET A 114 -39.90 -5.55 -0.40
CA MET A 114 -39.17 -4.56 0.38
C MET A 114 -40.04 -3.84 1.42
N VAL A 115 -41.30 -3.56 1.09
CA VAL A 115 -42.26 -2.90 2.00
C VAL A 115 -42.76 -3.89 3.07
N MET A 116 -42.91 -5.16 2.68
CA MET A 116 -43.44 -6.21 3.54
C MET A 116 -42.41 -6.83 4.49
N GLY A 117 -41.11 -6.52 4.36
CA GLY A 117 -40.13 -6.99 5.34
C GLY A 117 -38.66 -6.72 5.00
N TYR A 118 -37.80 -7.00 5.98
CA TYR A 118 -36.36 -6.76 5.99
C TYR A 118 -35.53 -7.70 5.10
N HIS A 119 -36.10 -8.24 4.02
CA HIS A 119 -35.40 -9.23 3.22
C HIS A 119 -34.32 -8.55 2.34
N PRO A 120 -33.01 -8.72 2.60
CA PRO A 120 -31.96 -7.95 1.92
C PRO A 120 -31.89 -8.25 0.43
N ARG A 121 -32.41 -9.42 0.02
CA ARG A 121 -32.46 -9.90 -1.37
C ARG A 121 -33.12 -8.91 -2.34
N TYR A 122 -34.18 -8.22 -1.90
CA TYR A 122 -34.99 -7.39 -2.80
C TYR A 122 -34.57 -5.92 -2.83
N ARG A 123 -33.52 -5.55 -2.06
CA ARG A 123 -33.02 -4.18 -1.98
C ARG A 123 -32.42 -3.72 -3.31
N ALA A 124 -32.74 -2.49 -3.70
CA ALA A 124 -32.15 -1.86 -4.88
C ALA A 124 -30.65 -1.55 -4.69
N GLU A 125 -30.25 -1.31 -3.44
CA GLU A 125 -28.89 -1.10 -2.98
C GLU A 125 -28.23 -2.40 -2.49
N ASN A 126 -26.94 -2.57 -2.75
CA ASN A 126 -26.15 -3.71 -2.25
C ASN A 126 -25.64 -3.41 -0.83
N ILE A 127 -26.54 -2.97 0.06
CA ILE A 127 -26.23 -2.61 1.44
C ILE A 127 -27.16 -3.42 2.33
N MET A 128 -26.57 -4.13 3.31
CA MET A 128 -27.32 -4.88 4.31
C MET A 128 -27.40 -4.03 5.58
N PHE A 129 -28.62 -3.73 6.02
CA PHE A 129 -28.83 -3.11 7.31
C PHE A 129 -28.87 -4.22 8.37
N LEU A 130 -27.83 -4.28 9.18
CA LEU A 130 -27.71 -5.22 10.29
C LEU A 130 -27.97 -4.45 11.59
N GLU A 131 -28.82 -4.98 12.45
CA GLU A 131 -28.89 -4.57 13.85
C GLU A 131 -27.67 -5.19 14.54
N LEU A 132 -26.63 -4.39 14.76
CA LEU A 132 -25.45 -4.83 15.50
C LEU A 132 -25.79 -4.77 17.00
N ASP A 133 -25.65 -5.89 17.71
CA ASP A 133 -25.57 -5.88 19.17
C ASP A 133 -24.31 -5.07 19.54
N LEU A 134 -24.53 -3.85 20.04
CA LEU A 134 -23.50 -2.93 20.48
C LEU A 134 -22.88 -3.42 21.78
N THR A 135 -22.24 -4.58 21.76
CA THR A 135 -21.22 -4.85 22.78
C THR A 135 -20.10 -3.87 22.47
N PRO A 136 -19.71 -2.97 23.39
CA PRO A 136 -18.66 -2.00 23.14
C PRO A 136 -17.42 -2.75 22.61
N PRO A 137 -16.81 -2.29 21.50
CA PRO A 137 -15.59 -2.90 21.01
C PRO A 137 -14.58 -2.96 22.15
N THR A 138 -13.95 -4.11 22.36
CA THR A 138 -12.82 -4.22 23.29
C THR A 138 -11.70 -3.32 22.75
N VAL A 139 -11.66 -2.08 23.23
CA VAL A 139 -10.59 -1.14 22.92
C VAL A 139 -9.36 -1.62 23.68
N PHE A 140 -8.39 -2.18 22.96
CA PHE A 140 -7.05 -2.32 23.49
C PHE A 140 -6.37 -0.96 23.30
N GLU A 141 -6.13 -0.27 24.41
CA GLU A 141 -5.35 0.95 24.45
C GLU A 141 -3.93 0.62 23.95
N MET A 142 -3.65 0.98 22.71
CA MET A 142 -2.31 0.87 22.16
C MET A 142 -1.62 2.20 22.38
N ASP A 143 -0.94 2.31 23.51
CA ASP A 143 -0.06 3.43 23.85
C ASP A 143 1.06 3.51 22.81
N PHE A 144 0.86 4.33 21.77
CA PHE A 144 1.97 4.89 21.04
C PHE A 144 2.61 5.92 21.95
N SER A 145 3.51 5.43 22.79
CA SER A 145 4.33 6.20 23.73
C SER A 145 4.63 7.59 23.19
N LYS A 146 4.10 8.57 23.91
CA LYS A 146 4.19 10.03 23.72
C LYS A 146 5.62 10.53 24.00
N GLU A 147 6.60 9.89 23.37
CA GLU A 147 8.03 10.17 23.47
C GLU A 147 8.68 10.32 22.08
N ARG A 148 7.87 10.32 21.02
CA ARG A 148 8.31 10.44 19.62
C ARG A 148 8.50 11.90 19.14
N ALA A 149 8.08 12.88 19.93
CA ALA A 149 8.01 14.28 19.47
C ALA A 149 9.31 15.09 19.69
N GLU A 150 10.28 14.59 20.45
CA GLU A 150 11.47 15.37 20.88
C GLU A 150 12.81 14.72 20.47
N GLN A 151 12.82 13.75 19.55
CA GLN A 151 14.08 13.09 19.15
C GLN A 151 14.58 13.53 17.78
N ASP A 152 15.82 14.02 17.77
CA ASP A 152 16.60 14.38 16.59
C ASP A 152 16.50 13.28 15.51
N PRO A 153 16.07 13.59 14.27
CA PRO A 153 15.93 12.63 13.19
C PRO A 153 17.21 11.81 12.92
N ARG A 154 18.39 12.32 13.28
CA ARG A 154 19.66 11.56 13.19
C ARG A 154 19.77 10.46 14.25
N ALA A 155 19.29 10.70 15.47
CA ALA A 155 19.29 9.71 16.55
C ALA A 155 18.36 8.53 16.20
N LEU A 156 17.20 8.81 15.60
CA LEU A 156 16.27 7.78 15.11
C LEU A 156 16.89 6.92 14.01
N HIS A 157 17.69 7.50 13.12
CA HIS A 157 18.35 6.74 12.06
C HIS A 157 19.40 5.78 12.65
N LEU A 158 20.20 6.27 13.61
CA LEU A 158 21.21 5.46 14.27
C LEU A 158 20.61 4.36 15.14
N GLU A 159 19.49 4.63 15.81
CA GLU A 159 18.71 3.62 16.56
C GLU A 159 18.14 2.55 15.61
N ARG A 160 17.69 2.95 14.41
CA ARG A 160 17.20 2.01 13.40
C ARG A 160 18.31 1.10 12.89
N LEU A 161 19.49 1.66 12.63
CA LEU A 161 20.65 0.90 12.17
C LEU A 161 21.14 -0.08 13.24
N THR A 162 21.22 0.37 14.50
CA THR A 162 21.64 -0.49 15.63
C THR A 162 20.62 -1.61 15.91
N ARG A 163 19.31 -1.34 15.78
CA ARG A 163 18.29 -2.40 15.87
C ARG A 163 18.40 -3.43 14.74
N LEU A 164 18.73 -3.01 13.51
CA LEU A 164 18.94 -3.93 12.40
C LEU A 164 20.19 -4.78 12.56
N ASP A 165 21.25 -4.22 13.14
CA ASP A 165 22.50 -4.94 13.42
C ASP A 165 22.31 -6.04 14.48
N SER A 166 21.53 -5.73 15.53
CA SER A 166 21.16 -6.71 16.57
C SER A 166 20.31 -7.88 16.05
N LEU A 167 19.57 -7.69 14.95
CA LEU A 167 18.81 -8.74 14.29
C LEU A 167 19.68 -9.66 13.42
N LEU A 168 20.83 -9.15 12.96
CA LEU A 168 21.79 -9.89 12.15
C LEU A 168 22.72 -10.76 13.02
N GLU A 169 23.10 -10.26 14.20
CA GLU A 169 23.94 -10.95 15.20
C GLU A 169 23.25 -12.13 15.91
N ARG A 170 21.93 -12.30 15.77
CA ARG A 170 21.21 -13.35 16.49
C ARG A 170 21.42 -14.73 15.82
N PRO A 171 22.04 -15.72 16.50
CA PRO A 171 22.39 -16.99 15.89
C PRO A 171 21.16 -17.72 15.33
N ALA A 172 21.30 -18.27 14.12
CA ALA A 172 20.23 -18.88 13.32
C ALA A 172 19.43 -19.99 14.04
N ALA A 173 19.97 -20.57 15.12
CA ALA A 173 19.36 -21.65 15.90
C ALA A 173 18.08 -21.24 16.67
N ALA A 174 17.79 -19.95 16.87
CA ALA A 174 16.57 -19.51 17.57
C ALA A 174 15.33 -19.39 16.65
N ARG A 175 15.45 -19.68 15.35
CA ARG A 175 14.37 -19.51 14.35
C ARG A 175 13.49 -20.75 14.15
N VAL A 176 13.35 -21.61 15.16
CA VAL A 176 12.30 -22.64 15.14
C VAL A 176 11.20 -22.25 16.12
N ARG A 177 10.46 -21.19 15.79
CA ARG A 177 9.06 -21.12 16.21
C ARG A 177 8.30 -22.10 15.33
N LYS A 178 8.03 -23.29 15.88
CA LYS A 178 7.14 -24.29 15.29
C LYS A 178 5.86 -23.58 14.83
N SER A 179 5.63 -23.58 13.52
CA SER A 179 4.38 -23.12 12.91
C SER A 179 3.22 -23.84 13.61
N ARG A 180 2.42 -23.11 14.39
CA ARG A 180 1.15 -23.63 14.87
C ARG A 180 0.19 -23.50 13.70
N SER A 181 -0.19 -24.65 13.15
CA SER A 181 -1.21 -24.79 12.12
C SER A 181 -2.49 -24.05 12.52
N TRP A 182 -3.18 -23.52 11.52
CA TRP A 182 -4.39 -22.69 11.59
C TRP A 182 -5.65 -23.38 12.17
N CYS A 183 -5.51 -24.55 12.78
CA CYS A 183 -6.59 -25.23 13.47
C CYS A 183 -6.08 -25.73 14.82
N GLN A 184 -6.14 -24.87 15.85
CA GLN A 184 -6.14 -25.34 17.24
C GLN A 184 -7.55 -25.16 17.76
N GLN A 185 -8.26 -26.28 17.94
CA GLN A 185 -9.44 -26.30 18.80
C GLN A 185 -9.05 -25.76 20.19
N PRO A 186 -9.91 -24.97 20.86
CA PRO A 186 -9.65 -24.52 22.21
C PRO A 186 -9.44 -25.73 23.13
N LYS A 187 -8.23 -25.86 23.68
CA LYS A 187 -7.98 -26.76 24.81
C LYS A 187 -8.63 -26.13 26.04
N LEU A 188 -9.72 -26.72 26.49
CA LEU A 188 -10.28 -26.44 27.81
C LEU A 188 -9.27 -26.91 28.88
N LEU A 189 -8.84 -25.99 29.74
CA LEU A 189 -8.10 -26.28 30.96
C LEU A 189 -9.07 -26.39 32.15
N PRO A 190 -8.69 -27.07 33.24
CA PRO A 190 -9.58 -27.92 34.00
C PRO A 190 -10.40 -27.13 35.02
N SER A 191 -11.70 -27.42 35.09
CA SER A 191 -12.50 -27.05 36.25
C SER A 191 -12.30 -28.09 37.34
N SER A 192 -11.95 -27.59 38.52
CA SER A 192 -11.81 -28.36 39.74
C SER A 192 -13.04 -29.19 40.06
N THR A 193 -12.73 -30.38 40.56
CA THR A 193 -13.53 -31.37 41.28
C THR A 193 -14.85 -30.84 41.89
N THR A 194 -15.96 -31.51 41.58
CA THR A 194 -16.93 -31.95 42.59
C THR A 194 -17.55 -33.26 42.11
N HIS A 195 -17.47 -34.24 43.00
CA HIS A 195 -17.99 -35.60 42.94
C HIS A 195 -19.52 -35.62 42.80
N ILE A 196 -20.05 -36.60 42.08
CA ILE A 196 -21.09 -37.54 42.55
C ILE A 196 -21.20 -38.66 41.50
N SER A 197 -21.18 -39.88 42.00
CA SER A 197 -21.04 -41.13 41.28
C SER A 197 -22.39 -41.76 40.92
N LEU A 198 -22.42 -42.36 39.72
CA LEU A 198 -23.01 -43.64 39.33
C LEU A 198 -24.52 -43.91 39.56
N SER A 199 -25.25 -44.11 38.45
CA SER A 199 -25.79 -45.45 38.16
C SER A 199 -26.06 -45.65 36.67
N SER A 200 -25.79 -46.87 36.22
CA SER A 200 -25.73 -47.36 34.85
C SER A 200 -27.08 -47.67 34.19
N SER A 201 -27.01 -47.76 32.86
CA SER A 201 -27.73 -48.68 31.97
C SER A 201 -28.94 -48.13 31.20
N SER A 202 -28.82 -48.09 29.87
CA SER A 202 -29.43 -49.13 29.03
C SER A 202 -29.14 -48.86 27.53
N GLN A 203 -28.75 -49.92 26.84
CA GLN A 203 -28.59 -50.02 25.40
C GLN A 203 -29.86 -49.62 24.65
N ARG A 204 -29.72 -49.04 23.45
CA ARG A 204 -30.24 -49.61 22.19
C ARG A 204 -29.81 -48.78 20.97
N ARG A 205 -29.48 -49.51 19.91
CA ARG A 205 -29.10 -49.06 18.55
C ARG A 205 -30.28 -49.40 17.59
N PRO A 206 -30.19 -49.10 16.29
CA PRO A 206 -31.08 -48.18 15.56
C PRO A 206 -32.10 -48.91 14.66
N LEU A 207 -33.08 -48.17 14.12
CA LEU A 207 -33.86 -48.61 12.96
C LEU A 207 -34.21 -47.43 12.05
N SER A 208 -33.62 -47.43 10.85
CA SER A 208 -34.28 -46.98 9.62
C SER A 208 -35.22 -48.10 9.12
N PRO A 209 -36.28 -47.78 8.37
CA PRO A 209 -36.17 -48.07 6.93
C PRO A 209 -36.88 -47.06 6.01
N THR A 210 -36.34 -47.03 4.79
CA THR A 210 -36.93 -46.61 3.51
C THR A 210 -38.18 -47.41 3.14
N HIS A 211 -39.21 -46.77 2.57
CA HIS A 211 -40.02 -47.37 1.49
C HIS A 211 -40.77 -46.29 0.69
N GLU A 212 -40.75 -46.49 -0.63
CA GLU A 212 -41.57 -45.93 -1.74
C GLU A 212 -41.48 -44.44 -2.12
#